data_AF-A0A519KIU6-F1
#
_entry.id   AF-A0A519KIU6-F1
#
_cell.length_a   1.000
_cell.length_b   1.000
_cell.length_c   1.000
_cell.angle_alpha   90.00
_cell.angle_beta   90.00
_cell.angle_gamma   90.00
#
_symmetry.space_group_name_H-M   'P 1'
#
loop_
_entity.id
_entity.type
_entity.pdbx_description
1 polymer ?
#
loop_
_entity_poly.entity_id
_entity_poly.type
_entity_poly.pdbx_seq_one_letter_code
_entity_poly.pdbx_strand_id
1 'polypeptide(L)'
;RLTEVTPAVPEAEYWTRLEWEVGIIQQMGFPGYFLIVSDFIKWAKTHGIPVGPGRGSGAGSLVAWSLTITDLDPLRFGLLFERFLNPERVSMPDFDIDFCQERREEVIDYVQDRYGKDRVAQIITFGTLQARAVLRDVGRVLQMPLGQVDRLCKMVPNNPAAPVTLAQAIELEPRLKEARDAEPAVRTLLETALELEGLYRNASTHAAGIVIGDRPLTELVPLYQDPRSTIPASQFNMKWVEPAGLVKFDFLGLKTLTVLDRARAYLERRGAARDWNTLPLDDARTYELMASGQTVGVFQLESQGMRDTLRKMRCGSIEEITALISLYRPGPMEM
;
A
#
# COMPACT_ATOMS: atom_id res chain seq x y z
N ARG A 1 -16.34 17.85 -13.57
CA ARG A 1 -14.93 18.11 -13.22
C ARG A 1 -14.51 19.55 -13.53
N LEU A 2 -14.28 19.98 -14.78
CA LEU A 2 -13.90 21.38 -15.05
C LEU A 2 -14.97 22.42 -14.65
N THR A 3 -16.23 22.00 -14.52
CA THR A 3 -17.31 22.82 -13.95
C THR A 3 -17.27 22.93 -12.42
N GLU A 4 -16.49 22.10 -11.74
CA GLU A 4 -16.44 21.95 -10.28
C GLU A 4 -15.12 22.45 -9.68
N VAL A 5 -14.08 22.62 -10.51
CA VAL A 5 -12.75 23.07 -10.08
C VAL A 5 -12.31 24.27 -10.92
N THR A 6 -11.47 25.12 -10.34
CA THR A 6 -10.77 26.15 -11.10
C THR A 6 -9.70 25.51 -11.97
N PRO A 7 -9.75 25.64 -13.32
CA PRO A 7 -8.73 25.09 -14.20
C PRO A 7 -7.36 25.71 -13.94
N ALA A 8 -6.31 24.89 -13.86
CA ALA A 8 -4.94 25.37 -13.67
C ALA A 8 -4.30 25.87 -14.99
N VAL A 9 -4.79 25.36 -16.12
CA VAL A 9 -4.38 25.71 -17.49
C VAL A 9 -5.61 25.97 -18.37
N PRO A 10 -5.47 26.51 -19.59
CA PRO A 10 -6.58 26.66 -20.52
C PRO A 10 -7.32 25.33 -20.78
N GLU A 11 -8.65 25.38 -20.88
CA GLU A 11 -9.49 24.19 -21.11
C GLU A 11 -9.07 23.36 -22.34
N ALA A 12 -8.59 24.02 -23.40
CA ALA A 12 -8.10 23.34 -24.60
C ALA A 12 -6.93 22.38 -24.33
N GLU A 13 -6.07 22.69 -23.34
CA GLU A 13 -4.96 21.81 -22.97
C GLU A 13 -5.45 20.55 -22.27
N TYR A 14 -6.52 20.64 -21.45
CA TYR A 14 -7.16 19.47 -20.84
C TYR A 14 -7.72 18.53 -21.91
N TRP A 15 -8.46 19.07 -22.89
CA TRP A 15 -9.02 18.25 -23.98
C TRP A 15 -7.93 17.61 -24.83
N THR A 16 -6.88 18.37 -25.16
CA THR A 16 -5.72 17.85 -25.92
C THR A 16 -5.05 16.69 -25.19
N ARG A 17 -4.79 16.84 -23.88
CA ARG A 17 -4.20 15.78 -23.06
C ARG A 17 -5.14 14.57 -22.95
N LEU A 18 -6.43 14.81 -22.75
CA LEU A 18 -7.42 13.75 -22.59
C LEU A 18 -7.54 12.89 -23.85
N GLU A 19 -7.65 13.50 -25.03
CA GLU A 19 -7.73 12.78 -26.31
C GLU A 19 -6.47 11.93 -26.57
N TRP A 20 -5.30 12.48 -26.28
CA TRP A 20 -4.03 11.78 -26.41
C TRP A 20 -3.94 10.58 -25.45
N GLU A 21 -4.28 10.74 -24.17
CA GLU A 21 -4.31 9.64 -23.19
C GLU A 21 -5.32 8.55 -23.57
N VAL A 22 -6.54 8.94 -24.00
CA VAL A 22 -7.57 8.00 -24.45
C VAL A 22 -7.07 7.18 -25.65
N GLY A 23 -6.41 7.83 -26.62
CA GLY A 23 -5.81 7.15 -27.77
C GLY A 23 -4.80 6.08 -27.36
N ILE A 24 -3.90 6.39 -26.42
CA ILE A 24 -2.91 5.43 -25.90
C ILE A 24 -3.59 4.28 -25.16
N ILE A 25 -4.56 4.57 -24.28
CA ILE A 25 -5.28 3.54 -23.51
C ILE A 25 -6.01 2.57 -24.44
N GLN A 26 -6.63 3.07 -25.50
CA GLN A 26 -7.29 2.24 -26.51
C GLN A 26 -6.27 1.40 -27.29
N GLN A 27 -5.17 2.00 -27.75
CA GLN A 27 -4.11 1.30 -28.48
C GLN A 27 -3.49 0.17 -27.67
N MET A 28 -3.31 0.36 -26.36
CA MET A 28 -2.73 -0.65 -25.47
C MET A 28 -3.73 -1.68 -24.95
N GLY A 29 -5.04 -1.51 -25.23
CA GLY A 29 -6.06 -2.47 -24.84
C GLY A 29 -6.49 -2.41 -23.37
N PHE A 30 -6.33 -1.26 -22.70
CA PHE A 30 -6.71 -1.08 -21.29
C PHE A 30 -8.02 -0.29 -21.01
N PRO A 31 -8.95 -0.03 -21.95
CA PRO A 31 -10.15 0.74 -21.60
C PRO A 31 -11.02 0.01 -20.55
N GLY A 32 -11.14 -1.32 -20.65
CA GLY A 32 -11.89 -2.12 -19.69
C GLY A 32 -11.32 -2.02 -18.26
N TYR A 33 -10.00 -1.98 -18.12
CA TYR A 33 -9.33 -1.82 -16.83
C TYR A 33 -9.71 -0.50 -16.16
N PHE A 34 -9.61 0.62 -16.88
CA PHE A 34 -10.01 1.94 -16.34
C PHE A 34 -11.49 1.99 -15.97
N LEU A 35 -12.37 1.35 -16.75
CA LEU A 35 -13.80 1.30 -16.46
C LEU A 35 -14.12 0.49 -15.22
N ILE A 36 -13.47 -0.67 -15.02
CA ILE A 36 -13.60 -1.48 -13.81
C ILE A 36 -13.16 -0.67 -12.58
N VAL A 37 -11.99 -0.02 -12.66
CA VAL A 37 -11.47 0.82 -11.57
C VAL A 37 -12.40 1.99 -11.25
N SER A 38 -12.89 2.68 -12.29
CA SER A 38 -13.85 3.78 -12.13
C SER A 38 -15.15 3.33 -11.48
N ASP A 39 -15.65 2.14 -11.83
CA ASP A 39 -16.91 1.59 -11.34
C ASP A 39 -16.93 1.43 -9.82
N PHE A 40 -16.00 0.65 -9.25
CA PHE A 40 -16.00 0.41 -7.81
C PHE A 40 -15.58 1.64 -7.00
N ILE A 41 -14.74 2.54 -7.55
CA ILE A 41 -14.41 3.81 -6.89
C ILE A 41 -15.64 4.72 -6.83
N LYS A 42 -16.37 4.86 -7.94
CA LYS A 42 -17.61 5.65 -7.96
C LYS A 42 -18.65 5.06 -7.02
N TRP A 43 -18.81 3.74 -7.01
CA TRP A 43 -19.68 3.06 -6.06
C TRP A 43 -19.29 3.35 -4.60
N ALA A 44 -18.01 3.23 -4.26
CA ALA A 44 -17.52 3.54 -2.92
C ALA A 44 -17.85 4.99 -2.51
N LYS A 45 -17.56 5.96 -3.40
CA LYS A 45 -17.86 7.38 -3.16
C LYS A 45 -19.36 7.65 -2.99
N THR A 46 -20.24 7.03 -3.79
CA THR A 46 -21.70 7.22 -3.66
C THR A 46 -22.28 6.58 -2.40
N HIS A 47 -21.61 5.55 -1.85
CA HIS A 47 -21.97 4.91 -0.57
C HIS A 47 -21.25 5.52 0.64
N GLY A 48 -20.63 6.70 0.44
CA GLY A 48 -19.94 7.45 1.48
C GLY A 48 -18.71 6.75 2.05
N ILE A 49 -18.11 5.82 1.30
CA ILE A 49 -16.84 5.18 1.67
C ILE A 49 -15.71 6.11 1.22
N PRO A 50 -14.86 6.61 2.14
CA PRO A 50 -13.72 7.44 1.79
C PRO A 50 -12.73 6.69 0.90
N VAL A 51 -12.33 7.33 -0.20
CA VAL A 51 -11.31 6.88 -1.14
C VAL A 51 -10.18 7.90 -1.15
N GLY A 52 -8.94 7.44 -1.21
CA GLY A 52 -7.77 8.30 -1.29
C GLY A 52 -7.69 9.07 -2.61
N PRO A 53 -6.93 10.17 -2.66
CA PRO A 53 -6.86 11.04 -3.83
C PRO A 53 -6.12 10.42 -5.04
N GLY A 54 -5.47 9.27 -4.83
CA GLY A 54 -4.65 8.56 -5.81
C GLY A 54 -3.25 8.26 -5.27
N ARG A 55 -2.73 7.07 -5.54
CA ARG A 55 -1.39 6.62 -5.16
C ARG A 55 -0.61 6.17 -6.40
N GLY A 56 0.72 6.25 -6.30
CA GLY A 56 1.61 5.78 -7.36
C GLY A 56 1.58 6.70 -8.58
N SER A 57 1.90 6.14 -9.74
CA SER A 57 1.94 6.87 -11.01
C SER A 57 0.54 7.16 -11.57
N GLY A 58 -0.49 6.45 -11.15
CA GLY A 58 -1.87 6.62 -11.62
C GLY A 58 -2.43 8.05 -11.47
N ALA A 59 -1.94 8.81 -10.49
CA ALA A 59 -2.29 10.23 -10.32
C ALA A 59 -1.88 11.13 -11.49
N GLY A 60 -0.96 10.68 -12.36
CA GLY A 60 -0.53 11.43 -13.55
C GLY A 60 -1.45 11.31 -14.76
N SER A 61 -2.52 10.52 -14.69
CA SER A 61 -3.48 10.37 -15.79
C SER A 61 -4.65 11.33 -15.65
N LEU A 62 -4.85 12.15 -16.68
CA LEU A 62 -6.03 12.99 -16.81
C LEU A 62 -7.31 12.16 -17.07
N VAL A 63 -7.18 11.02 -17.75
CA VAL A 63 -8.27 10.06 -17.88
C VAL A 63 -8.70 9.52 -16.51
N ALA A 64 -7.75 9.15 -15.64
CA ALA A 64 -8.06 8.72 -14.27
C ALA A 64 -8.80 9.81 -13.48
N TRP A 65 -8.35 11.06 -13.58
CA TRP A 65 -9.00 12.19 -12.91
C TRP A 65 -10.42 12.45 -13.44
N SER A 66 -10.60 12.44 -14.77
CA SER A 66 -11.92 12.61 -15.40
C SER A 66 -12.90 11.50 -15.01
N LEU A 67 -12.41 10.27 -14.87
CA LEU A 67 -13.16 9.10 -14.43
C LEU A 67 -13.34 9.01 -12.92
N THR A 68 -12.86 10.00 -12.15
CA THR A 68 -12.97 10.05 -10.68
C THR A 68 -12.19 8.96 -9.95
N ILE A 69 -11.27 8.32 -10.65
CA ILE A 69 -10.32 7.36 -10.09
C ILE A 69 -9.33 8.09 -9.18
N THR A 70 -8.83 9.24 -9.62
CA THR A 70 -7.99 10.15 -8.82
C THR A 70 -8.73 11.45 -8.58
N ASP A 71 -8.36 12.17 -7.51
CA ASP A 71 -8.92 13.49 -7.17
C ASP A 71 -7.88 14.62 -7.28
N LEU A 72 -6.68 14.32 -7.80
CA LEU A 72 -5.64 15.30 -8.11
C LEU A 72 -5.67 15.69 -9.58
N ASP A 73 -5.69 17.00 -9.86
CA ASP A 73 -5.52 17.54 -11.21
C ASP A 73 -4.05 17.36 -11.64
N PRO A 74 -3.75 16.47 -12.63
CA PRO A 74 -2.38 16.21 -13.03
C PRO A 74 -1.70 17.41 -13.69
N LEU A 75 -2.44 18.30 -14.36
CA LEU A 75 -1.87 19.47 -15.03
C LEU A 75 -1.47 20.54 -14.01
N ARG A 76 -2.24 20.70 -12.93
CA ARG A 76 -1.89 21.60 -11.82
C ARG A 76 -0.54 21.28 -11.18
N PHE A 77 -0.23 19.99 -11.02
CA PHE A 77 0.96 19.52 -10.32
C PHE A 77 2.08 19.04 -11.27
N GLY A 78 1.92 19.22 -12.58
CA GLY A 78 2.90 18.78 -13.58
C GLY A 78 3.15 17.27 -13.58
N LEU A 79 2.12 16.47 -13.29
CA LEU A 79 2.21 15.01 -13.24
C LEU A 79 2.16 14.41 -14.66
N LEU A 80 3.04 13.45 -14.91
CA LEU A 80 3.25 12.85 -16.23
C LEU A 80 2.50 11.52 -16.38
N PHE A 81 1.76 11.36 -17.47
CA PHE A 81 1.01 10.16 -17.83
C PHE A 81 1.95 9.05 -18.28
N GLU A 82 3.04 9.40 -18.95
CA GLU A 82 4.06 8.50 -19.48
C GLU A 82 4.76 7.71 -18.34
N ARG A 83 4.77 8.27 -17.13
CA ARG A 83 5.24 7.58 -15.92
C ARG A 83 4.26 6.50 -15.46
N PHE A 84 2.98 6.65 -15.77
CA PHE A 84 1.95 5.68 -15.48
C PHE A 84 1.85 4.60 -16.56
N LEU A 85 1.64 5.03 -17.80
CA LEU A 85 1.46 4.17 -18.94
C LEU A 85 2.36 4.65 -20.08
N ASN A 86 3.37 3.84 -20.41
CA ASN A 86 4.30 4.14 -21.47
C ASN A 86 4.00 3.25 -22.69
N PRO A 87 3.65 3.82 -23.86
CA PRO A 87 3.38 3.03 -25.07
C PRO A 87 4.57 2.21 -25.55
N GLU A 88 5.81 2.60 -25.22
CA GLU A 88 7.03 1.86 -25.58
C GLU A 88 7.26 0.63 -24.69
N ARG A 89 6.56 0.54 -23.55
CA ARG A 89 6.67 -0.58 -22.61
C ARG A 89 5.28 -1.11 -22.28
N VAL A 90 4.94 -2.26 -22.87
CA VAL A 90 3.71 -2.97 -22.53
C VAL A 90 3.86 -3.58 -21.13
N SER A 91 3.42 -2.85 -20.12
CA SER A 91 3.24 -3.33 -18.75
C SER A 91 1.80 -3.06 -18.32
N MET A 92 1.25 -3.95 -17.50
CA MET A 92 -0.10 -3.76 -16.97
C MET A 92 -0.13 -2.47 -16.11
N PRO A 93 -1.10 -1.56 -16.35
CA PRO A 93 -1.30 -0.42 -15.46
C PRO A 93 -1.73 -0.91 -14.07
N ASP A 94 -1.27 -0.22 -13.03
CA ASP A 94 -1.54 -0.59 -11.64
C ASP A 94 -1.98 0.64 -10.85
N PHE A 95 -3.27 0.71 -10.53
CA PHE A 95 -3.81 1.68 -9.59
C PHE A 95 -3.75 1.10 -8.17
N ASP A 96 -2.86 1.66 -7.36
CA ASP A 96 -2.91 1.50 -5.91
C ASP A 96 -4.08 2.34 -5.35
N ILE A 97 -5.13 1.70 -4.84
CA ILE A 97 -6.33 2.42 -4.40
C ILE A 97 -6.48 2.32 -2.89
N ASP A 98 -6.43 3.46 -2.24
CA ASP A 98 -6.62 3.57 -0.79
C ASP A 98 -8.11 3.71 -0.47
N PHE A 99 -8.63 2.80 0.34
CA PHE A 99 -9.95 2.90 0.98
C PHE A 99 -9.78 3.13 2.48
N CYS A 100 -10.81 3.66 3.13
CA CYS A 100 -10.82 3.65 4.59
C CYS A 100 -10.76 2.19 5.10
N GLN A 101 -9.95 1.97 6.14
CA GLN A 101 -9.66 0.62 6.63
C GLN A 101 -10.92 -0.12 7.11
N GLU A 102 -11.91 0.59 7.65
CA GLU A 102 -13.07 0.00 8.33
C GLU A 102 -14.17 -0.44 7.35
N ARG A 103 -14.27 0.19 6.18
CA ARG A 103 -15.34 -0.06 5.20
C ARG A 103 -14.83 -0.61 3.88
N ARG A 104 -13.55 -0.98 3.80
CA ARG A 104 -12.96 -1.54 2.59
C ARG A 104 -13.63 -2.85 2.16
N GLU A 105 -13.99 -3.71 3.12
CA GLU A 105 -14.64 -4.99 2.84
C GLU A 105 -15.98 -4.79 2.11
N GLU A 106 -16.73 -3.71 2.37
CA GLU A 106 -17.96 -3.38 1.63
C GLU A 106 -17.70 -3.19 0.13
N VAL A 107 -16.55 -2.61 -0.24
CA VAL A 107 -16.17 -2.43 -1.66
C VAL A 107 -15.79 -3.77 -2.28
N ILE A 108 -15.14 -4.64 -1.52
CA ILE A 108 -14.79 -5.99 -1.99
C ILE A 108 -16.07 -6.80 -2.21
N ASP A 109 -17.03 -6.74 -1.28
CA ASP A 109 -18.34 -7.38 -1.41
C ASP A 109 -19.09 -6.87 -2.65
N TYR A 110 -19.09 -5.55 -2.89
CA TYR A 110 -19.64 -4.97 -4.12
C TYR A 110 -18.99 -5.56 -5.37
N VAL A 111 -17.66 -5.63 -5.41
CA VAL A 111 -16.92 -6.20 -6.55
C VAL A 111 -17.30 -7.68 -6.76
N GLN A 112 -17.44 -8.46 -5.69
CA GLN A 112 -17.90 -9.85 -5.82
C GLN A 112 -19.31 -9.96 -6.40
N ASP A 113 -20.25 -9.16 -5.90
CA ASP A 113 -21.64 -9.19 -6.38
C ASP A 113 -21.74 -8.66 -7.81
N ARG A 114 -20.91 -7.66 -8.17
CA ARG A 114 -20.91 -7.02 -9.49
C ARG A 114 -20.28 -7.88 -10.59
N TYR A 115 -19.14 -8.51 -10.30
CA TYR A 115 -18.33 -9.24 -11.28
C TYR A 115 -18.45 -10.77 -11.18
N GLY A 116 -19.10 -11.29 -10.13
CA GLY A 116 -19.37 -12.71 -9.92
C GLY A 116 -18.51 -13.31 -8.81
N LYS A 117 -19.17 -14.01 -7.87
CA LYS A 117 -18.51 -14.61 -6.68
C LYS A 117 -17.50 -15.71 -7.04
N ASP A 118 -17.70 -16.36 -8.18
CA ASP A 118 -16.80 -17.36 -8.76
C ASP A 118 -15.63 -16.74 -9.56
N ARG A 119 -15.66 -15.43 -9.82
CA ARG A 119 -14.69 -14.70 -10.64
C ARG A 119 -13.77 -13.78 -9.85
N VAL A 120 -14.05 -13.58 -8.56
CA VAL A 120 -13.30 -12.68 -7.69
C VAL A 120 -12.66 -13.46 -6.54
N ALA A 121 -11.36 -13.23 -6.32
CA ALA A 121 -10.63 -13.84 -5.22
C ALA A 121 -9.60 -12.88 -4.63
N GLN A 122 -9.18 -13.15 -3.40
CA GLN A 122 -7.97 -12.56 -2.83
C GLN A 122 -6.72 -13.23 -3.42
N ILE A 123 -5.55 -12.61 -3.23
CA ILE A 123 -4.27 -13.21 -3.59
C ILE A 123 -3.69 -13.89 -2.36
N ILE A 124 -3.21 -15.13 -2.45
CA ILE A 124 -2.57 -15.80 -1.30
C ILE A 124 -1.19 -15.18 -1.02
N THR A 125 -0.81 -15.24 0.25
CA THR A 125 0.54 -15.00 0.73
C THR A 125 1.00 -16.20 1.55
N PHE A 126 2.29 -16.49 1.49
CA PHE A 126 2.88 -17.58 2.25
C PHE A 126 3.81 -16.99 3.31
N GLY A 127 3.49 -17.22 4.57
CA GLY A 127 4.37 -16.88 5.68
C GLY A 127 5.57 -17.81 5.68
N THR A 128 6.78 -17.26 5.69
CA THR A 128 8.03 -18.02 5.83
C THR A 128 8.55 -17.97 7.26
N LEU A 129 9.33 -18.97 7.64
CA LEU A 129 10.04 -19.01 8.91
C LEU A 129 11.21 -18.01 8.91
N GLN A 130 10.95 -16.81 9.43
CA GLN A 130 11.97 -15.77 9.64
C GLN A 130 12.88 -16.13 10.83
N ALA A 131 14.12 -15.62 10.86
CA ALA A 131 15.15 -15.93 11.88
C ALA A 131 14.62 -16.01 13.33
N ARG A 132 13.90 -14.97 13.79
CA ARG A 132 13.34 -14.95 15.16
C ARG A 132 12.15 -15.90 15.36
N ALA A 133 11.40 -16.21 14.30
CA ALA A 133 10.27 -17.13 14.38
C ALA A 133 10.76 -18.58 14.41
N VAL A 134 11.74 -18.93 13.57
CA VAL A 134 12.32 -20.27 13.52
C VAL A 134 13.02 -20.63 14.84
N LEU A 135 13.73 -19.69 15.46
CA LEU A 135 14.33 -19.91 16.79
C LEU A 135 13.28 -20.25 17.86
N ARG A 136 12.12 -19.57 17.84
CA ARG A 136 11.03 -19.85 18.78
C ARG A 136 10.40 -21.20 18.56
N ASP A 137 10.13 -21.54 17.29
CA ASP A 137 9.48 -22.80 16.95
C ASP A 137 10.38 -24.00 17.25
N VAL A 138 11.66 -23.95 16.84
CA VAL A 138 12.62 -25.01 17.13
C VAL A 138 12.90 -25.11 18.63
N GLY A 139 13.09 -23.99 19.32
CA GLY A 139 13.32 -23.98 20.77
C GLY A 139 12.17 -24.61 21.56
N ARG A 140 10.92 -24.38 21.10
CA ARG A 140 9.73 -25.02 21.67
C ARG A 140 9.72 -26.54 21.44
N VAL A 141 10.10 -27.01 20.25
CA VAL A 141 10.18 -28.46 19.95
C VAL A 141 11.28 -29.14 20.75
N LEU A 142 12.43 -28.47 20.94
CA LEU A 142 13.53 -28.92 21.79
C LEU A 142 13.24 -28.78 23.30
N GLN A 143 12.04 -28.33 23.67
CA GLN A 143 11.60 -28.13 25.06
C GLN A 143 12.54 -27.21 25.87
N MET A 144 13.18 -26.25 25.20
CA MET A 144 14.04 -25.28 25.86
C MET A 144 13.19 -24.29 26.68
N PRO A 145 13.70 -23.78 27.82
CA PRO A 145 13.01 -22.76 28.59
C PRO A 145 12.71 -21.51 27.75
N LEU A 146 11.47 -21.02 27.79
CA LEU A 146 11.02 -19.87 26.99
C LEU A 146 11.91 -18.64 27.17
N GLY A 147 12.32 -18.35 28.41
CA GLY A 147 13.21 -17.23 28.73
C GLY A 147 14.60 -17.35 28.09
N GLN A 148 15.10 -18.56 27.86
CA GLN A 148 16.35 -18.78 27.15
C GLN A 148 16.18 -18.48 25.65
N VAL A 149 15.13 -19.02 25.04
CA VAL A 149 14.83 -18.82 23.61
C VAL A 149 14.57 -17.35 23.30
N ASP A 150 13.85 -16.64 24.17
CA ASP A 150 13.61 -15.21 24.00
C ASP A 150 14.87 -14.36 24.12
N ARG A 151 15.84 -14.75 24.97
CA ARG A 151 17.16 -14.09 25.02
C ARG A 151 17.90 -14.25 23.70
N LEU A 152 17.94 -15.46 23.13
CA LEU A 152 18.55 -15.72 21.83
C LEU A 152 17.86 -14.93 20.70
N CYS A 153 16.52 -14.88 20.69
CA CYS A 153 15.76 -14.11 19.70
C CYS A 153 16.06 -12.61 19.77
N LYS A 154 16.30 -12.05 20.96
CA LYS A 154 16.64 -10.62 21.13
C LYS A 154 18.04 -10.29 20.60
N MET A 155 18.93 -11.27 20.51
CA MET A 155 20.27 -11.10 19.93
C MET A 155 20.24 -10.99 18.40
N VAL A 156 19.23 -11.57 17.74
CA VAL A 156 19.03 -11.42 16.29
C VAL A 156 18.56 -9.98 16.00
N PRO A 157 19.27 -9.19 15.17
CA PRO A 157 18.85 -7.84 14.82
C PRO A 157 17.44 -7.80 14.23
N ASN A 158 16.65 -6.78 14.60
CA ASN A 158 15.30 -6.60 14.07
C ASN A 158 15.25 -5.32 13.25
N ASN A 159 15.52 -5.45 11.95
CA ASN A 159 15.31 -4.39 11.01
C ASN A 159 14.18 -4.81 10.05
N PRO A 160 12.95 -4.30 10.22
CA PRO A 160 11.83 -4.61 9.33
C PRO A 160 12.08 -4.21 7.87
N ALA A 161 12.93 -3.22 7.61
CA ALA A 161 13.25 -2.76 6.26
C ALA A 161 14.30 -3.63 5.57
N ALA A 162 15.14 -4.32 6.35
CA ALA A 162 16.17 -5.24 5.85
C ALA A 162 16.28 -6.42 6.84
N PRO A 163 15.37 -7.40 6.75
CA PRO A 163 15.38 -8.54 7.66
C PRO A 163 16.70 -9.30 7.49
N VAL A 164 17.34 -9.58 8.63
CA VAL A 164 18.64 -10.27 8.69
C VAL A 164 18.37 -11.77 8.79
N THR A 165 19.07 -12.56 7.98
CA THR A 165 18.98 -14.03 8.06
C THR A 165 19.64 -14.53 9.34
N LEU A 166 19.29 -15.73 9.81
CA LEU A 166 19.89 -16.31 11.00
C LEU A 166 21.40 -16.49 10.82
N ALA A 167 21.84 -16.91 9.63
CA ALA A 167 23.27 -17.03 9.30
C ALA A 167 24.02 -15.70 9.48
N GLN A 168 23.49 -14.61 8.93
CA GLN A 168 24.05 -13.27 9.09
C GLN A 168 24.02 -12.80 10.55
N ALA A 169 22.93 -13.08 11.28
CA ALA A 169 22.82 -12.71 12.68
C ALA A 169 23.90 -13.40 13.53
N ILE A 170 24.19 -14.68 13.28
CA ILE A 170 25.27 -15.42 13.95
C ILE A 170 26.62 -14.77 13.62
N GLU A 171 26.85 -14.35 12.38
CA GLU A 171 28.10 -13.69 12.00
C GLU A 171 28.31 -12.34 12.70
N LEU A 172 27.25 -11.53 12.74
CA LEU A 172 27.25 -10.15 13.25
C LEU A 172 27.26 -10.05 14.76
N GLU A 173 26.67 -11.01 15.49
CA GLU A 173 26.49 -10.95 16.93
C GLU A 173 27.37 -12.01 17.66
N PRO A 174 28.51 -11.59 18.25
CA PRO A 174 29.41 -12.51 18.95
C PRO A 174 28.73 -13.32 20.06
N ARG A 175 27.73 -12.75 20.74
CA ARG A 175 27.03 -13.44 21.84
C ARG A 175 26.26 -14.67 21.36
N LEU A 176 25.78 -14.69 20.10
CA LEU A 176 25.15 -15.88 19.54
C LEU A 176 26.16 -17.01 19.30
N LYS A 177 27.38 -16.67 18.85
CA LYS A 177 28.48 -17.64 18.69
C LYS A 177 28.91 -18.20 20.05
N GLU A 178 29.09 -17.34 21.05
CA GLU A 178 29.43 -17.76 22.40
C GLU A 178 28.37 -18.70 23.00
N ALA A 179 27.07 -18.37 22.86
CA ALA A 179 25.99 -19.22 23.35
C ALA A 179 25.95 -20.58 22.63
N ARG A 180 26.18 -20.60 21.30
CA ARG A 180 26.31 -21.83 20.50
C ARG A 180 27.46 -22.72 20.97
N ASP A 181 28.59 -22.10 21.33
CA ASP A 181 29.81 -22.83 21.66
C ASP A 181 29.80 -23.31 23.12
N ALA A 182 29.16 -22.56 24.02
CA ALA A 182 29.03 -22.90 25.42
C ALA A 182 27.95 -23.95 25.73
N GLU A 183 26.82 -23.94 25.01
CA GLU A 183 25.65 -24.77 25.34
C GLU A 183 25.28 -25.72 24.19
N PRO A 184 25.40 -27.06 24.37
CA PRO A 184 25.05 -28.03 23.33
C PRO A 184 23.61 -27.91 22.82
N ALA A 185 22.66 -27.60 23.72
CA ALA A 185 21.26 -27.41 23.34
C ALA A 185 21.06 -26.20 22.42
N VAL A 186 21.80 -25.11 22.63
CA VAL A 186 21.76 -23.92 21.78
C VAL A 186 22.41 -24.21 20.43
N ARG A 187 23.47 -25.03 20.39
CA ARG A 187 24.06 -25.48 19.14
C ARG A 187 23.03 -26.22 18.27
N THR A 188 22.38 -27.24 18.83
CA THR A 188 21.36 -28.01 18.12
C THR A 188 20.21 -27.11 17.66
N LEU A 189 19.76 -26.18 18.50
CA LEU A 189 18.75 -25.18 18.15
C LEU A 189 19.16 -24.38 16.89
N LEU A 190 20.37 -23.82 16.87
CA LEU A 190 20.82 -22.98 15.76
C LEU A 190 21.04 -23.78 14.48
N GLU A 191 21.63 -24.98 14.56
CA GLU A 191 21.84 -25.86 13.41
C GLU A 191 20.50 -26.25 12.77
N THR A 192 19.53 -26.71 13.57
CA THR A 192 18.18 -27.03 13.06
C THR A 192 17.46 -25.79 12.55
N ALA A 193 17.59 -24.65 13.23
CA ALA A 193 16.95 -23.41 12.80
C ALA A 193 17.50 -22.89 11.45
N LEU A 194 18.79 -23.08 11.18
CA LEU A 194 19.41 -22.72 9.90
C LEU A 194 18.87 -23.57 8.75
N GLU A 195 18.57 -24.85 8.98
CA GLU A 195 17.97 -25.73 7.97
C GLU A 195 16.50 -25.40 7.67
N LEU A 196 15.79 -24.85 8.66
CA LEU A 196 14.34 -24.56 8.56
C LEU A 196 14.04 -23.11 8.18
N GLU A 197 15.00 -22.20 8.30
CA GLU A 197 14.81 -20.79 7.92
C GLU A 197 14.39 -20.67 6.45
N GLY A 198 13.39 -19.82 6.19
CA GLY A 198 12.90 -19.56 4.84
C GLY A 198 11.87 -20.57 4.32
N LEU A 199 11.68 -21.71 4.99
CA LEU A 199 10.60 -22.65 4.63
C LEU A 199 9.22 -22.01 4.87
N TYR A 200 8.25 -22.41 4.06
CA TYR A 200 6.86 -21.98 4.19
C TYR A 200 6.20 -22.61 5.41
N ARG A 201 5.49 -21.79 6.19
CA ARG A 201 4.83 -22.18 7.44
C ARG A 201 3.32 -22.24 7.31
N ASN A 202 2.73 -21.21 6.72
CA ASN A 202 1.28 -21.06 6.66
C ASN A 202 0.86 -20.28 5.41
N ALA A 203 -0.35 -20.59 4.93
CA ALA A 203 -1.09 -19.74 4.04
C ALA A 203 -1.71 -18.56 4.82
N SER A 204 -1.80 -17.41 4.18
CA SER A 204 -2.54 -16.23 4.62
C SER A 204 -3.04 -15.52 3.37
N THR A 205 -3.96 -14.57 3.50
CA THR A 205 -4.40 -13.76 2.37
C THR A 205 -3.60 -12.45 2.29
N HIS A 206 -3.37 -11.96 1.08
CA HIS A 206 -2.75 -10.66 0.85
C HIS A 206 -3.69 -9.59 1.38
N ALA A 207 -3.16 -8.69 2.21
CA ALA A 207 -4.00 -7.69 2.86
C ALA A 207 -4.77 -6.83 1.87
N ALA A 208 -4.22 -6.55 0.67
CA ALA A 208 -4.82 -5.63 -0.31
C ALA A 208 -5.18 -6.25 -1.66
N GLY A 209 -4.70 -7.45 -1.97
CA GLY A 209 -4.63 -7.92 -3.35
C GLY A 209 -5.91 -8.66 -3.74
N ILE A 210 -6.66 -8.12 -4.68
CA ILE A 210 -7.86 -8.73 -5.27
C ILE A 210 -7.61 -9.03 -6.74
N VAL A 211 -8.13 -10.15 -7.23
CA VAL A 211 -8.13 -10.50 -8.65
C VAL A 211 -9.55 -10.63 -9.17
N ILE A 212 -9.74 -10.22 -10.42
CA ILE A 212 -11.01 -10.33 -11.14
C ILE A 212 -10.75 -11.06 -12.45
N GLY A 213 -11.40 -12.21 -12.64
CA GLY A 213 -11.32 -13.02 -13.86
C GLY A 213 -12.42 -12.69 -14.87
N ASP A 214 -12.16 -12.98 -16.15
CA ASP A 214 -13.16 -12.90 -17.23
C ASP A 214 -14.14 -14.09 -17.25
N ARG A 215 -13.77 -15.17 -16.55
CA ARG A 215 -14.49 -16.45 -16.41
C ARG A 215 -14.30 -17.00 -14.98
N PRO A 216 -14.95 -18.12 -14.59
CA PRO A 216 -14.76 -18.71 -13.27
C PRO A 216 -13.28 -18.97 -12.95
N LEU A 217 -12.81 -18.53 -11.79
CA LEU A 217 -11.39 -18.59 -11.43
C LEU A 217 -10.86 -20.01 -11.36
N THR A 218 -11.71 -20.99 -11.06
CA THR A 218 -11.35 -22.42 -11.02
C THR A 218 -10.91 -22.97 -12.38
N GLU A 219 -11.22 -22.30 -13.48
CA GLU A 219 -10.72 -22.65 -14.82
C GLU A 219 -9.30 -22.12 -15.08
N LEU A 220 -8.83 -21.16 -14.28
CA LEU A 220 -7.55 -20.48 -14.47
C LEU A 220 -6.54 -20.83 -13.38
N VAL A 221 -6.97 -20.83 -12.11
CA VAL A 221 -6.12 -21.00 -10.94
C VAL A 221 -6.81 -21.85 -9.86
N PRO A 222 -6.05 -22.66 -9.10
CA PRO A 222 -6.59 -23.32 -7.92
C PRO A 222 -6.87 -22.30 -6.81
N LEU A 223 -7.94 -22.52 -6.06
CA LEU A 223 -8.38 -21.65 -4.97
C LEU A 223 -8.12 -22.28 -3.59
N TYR A 224 -7.93 -21.43 -2.60
CA TYR A 224 -7.80 -21.75 -1.18
C TYR A 224 -8.89 -21.01 -0.41
N GLN A 225 -9.68 -21.71 0.39
CA GLN A 225 -10.68 -21.09 1.26
C GLN A 225 -10.17 -21.09 2.70
N ASP A 226 -9.87 -19.91 3.25
CA ASP A 226 -9.68 -19.77 4.69
C ASP A 226 -11.05 -19.91 5.38
N PRO A 227 -11.23 -20.79 6.38
CA PRO A 227 -12.48 -20.91 7.13
C PRO A 227 -12.95 -19.60 7.80
N ARG A 228 -12.05 -18.62 7.98
CA ARG A 228 -12.35 -17.31 8.56
C ARG A 228 -12.69 -16.24 7.52
N SER A 229 -12.49 -16.52 6.24
CA SER A 229 -12.77 -15.61 5.13
C SER A 229 -14.03 -16.04 4.40
N THR A 230 -14.83 -15.08 3.94
CA THR A 230 -15.95 -15.31 3.00
C THR A 230 -15.47 -15.42 1.56
N ILE A 231 -14.25 -14.96 1.28
CA ILE A 231 -13.68 -14.83 -0.06
C ILE A 231 -12.53 -15.84 -0.22
N PRO A 232 -12.52 -16.65 -1.28
CA PRO A 232 -11.39 -17.54 -1.56
C PRO A 232 -10.15 -16.72 -1.95
N ALA A 233 -8.97 -17.29 -1.75
CA ALA A 233 -7.72 -16.77 -2.27
C ALA A 233 -7.21 -17.65 -3.42
N SER A 234 -6.66 -17.05 -4.47
CA SER A 234 -5.88 -17.78 -5.48
C SER A 234 -4.66 -18.40 -4.83
N GLN A 235 -4.38 -19.69 -5.07
CA GLN A 235 -3.15 -20.33 -4.58
C GLN A 235 -1.89 -19.82 -5.27
N PHE A 236 -2.03 -19.02 -6.33
CA PHE A 236 -0.93 -18.27 -6.91
C PHE A 236 -0.75 -16.95 -6.16
N ASN A 237 0.47 -16.75 -5.64
CA ASN A 237 0.84 -15.50 -5.00
C ASN A 237 1.02 -14.37 -6.03
N MET A 238 1.33 -13.16 -5.55
CA MET A 238 1.55 -11.96 -6.38
C MET A 238 2.48 -12.17 -7.58
N LYS A 239 3.48 -13.06 -7.47
CA LYS A 239 4.44 -13.32 -8.55
C LYS A 239 3.82 -14.10 -9.71
N TRP A 240 2.85 -14.96 -9.44
CA TRP A 240 2.31 -15.93 -10.40
C TRP A 240 0.91 -15.60 -10.88
N VAL A 241 0.21 -14.72 -10.18
CA VAL A 241 -1.19 -14.41 -10.49
C VAL A 241 -1.36 -13.65 -11.81
N GLU A 242 -0.49 -12.68 -12.09
CA GLU A 242 -0.51 -11.90 -13.34
C GLU A 242 -0.07 -12.76 -14.55
N PRO A 243 1.03 -13.54 -14.49
CA PRO A 243 1.37 -14.50 -15.54
C PRO A 243 0.30 -15.57 -15.81
N ALA A 244 -0.56 -15.87 -14.82
CA ALA A 244 -1.70 -16.76 -15.00
C ALA A 244 -2.89 -16.10 -15.75
N GLY A 245 -2.75 -14.85 -16.18
CA GLY A 245 -3.74 -14.13 -16.97
C GLY A 245 -4.79 -13.39 -16.14
N LEU A 246 -4.58 -13.24 -14.84
CA LEU A 246 -5.50 -12.51 -13.96
C LEU A 246 -5.10 -11.05 -13.83
N VAL A 247 -6.10 -10.18 -13.82
CA VAL A 247 -5.91 -8.75 -13.55
C VAL A 247 -5.97 -8.55 -12.04
N LYS A 248 -4.92 -7.94 -11.49
CA LYS A 248 -4.83 -7.60 -10.07
C LYS A 248 -5.31 -6.17 -9.81
N PHE A 249 -5.87 -5.97 -8.64
CA PHE A 249 -6.24 -4.67 -8.10
C PHE A 249 -5.84 -4.62 -6.63
N ASP A 250 -5.18 -3.53 -6.23
CA ASP A 250 -4.74 -3.34 -4.86
C ASP A 250 -5.72 -2.42 -4.10
N PHE A 251 -6.44 -3.02 -3.16
CA PHE A 251 -7.40 -2.39 -2.26
C PHE A 251 -6.71 -2.16 -0.92
N LEU A 252 -6.06 -1.03 -0.74
CA LEU A 252 -5.32 -0.72 0.48
C LEU A 252 -6.27 -0.17 1.56
N GLY A 253 -6.07 -0.60 2.80
CA GLY A 253 -6.79 -0.05 3.96
C GLY A 253 -5.97 1.06 4.62
N LEU A 254 -6.27 2.32 4.33
CA LEU A 254 -5.55 3.46 4.89
C LEU A 254 -6.27 4.03 6.12
N LYS A 255 -5.64 3.87 7.28
CA LYS A 255 -6.16 4.39 8.57
C LYS A 255 -6.44 5.90 8.55
N THR A 256 -5.62 6.68 7.82
CA THR A 256 -5.80 8.13 7.69
C THR A 256 -7.18 8.49 7.14
N LEU A 257 -7.69 7.74 6.15
CA LEU A 257 -9.01 7.97 5.58
C LEU A 257 -10.12 7.73 6.62
N THR A 258 -10.00 6.69 7.43
CA THR A 258 -10.92 6.44 8.55
C THR A 258 -10.91 7.57 9.58
N VAL A 259 -9.73 8.11 9.90
CA VAL A 259 -9.59 9.22 10.83
C VAL A 259 -10.24 10.49 10.27
N LEU A 260 -10.01 10.80 8.99
CA LEU A 260 -10.61 11.95 8.31
C LEU A 260 -12.13 11.85 8.23
N ASP A 261 -12.67 10.65 7.96
CA ASP A 261 -14.11 10.41 7.92
C ASP A 261 -14.78 10.65 9.28
N ARG A 262 -14.18 10.13 10.36
CA ARG A 262 -14.64 10.40 11.73
C ARG A 262 -14.56 11.88 12.08
N ALA A 263 -13.46 12.55 11.70
CA ALA A 263 -13.31 13.99 11.91
C ALA A 263 -14.43 14.77 11.20
N ARG A 264 -14.73 14.42 9.95
CA ARG A 264 -15.85 15.00 9.20
C ARG A 264 -17.18 14.79 9.92
N ALA A 265 -17.46 13.59 10.39
CA ALA A 265 -18.70 13.29 11.11
C ALA A 265 -18.86 14.12 12.41
N TYR A 266 -17.76 14.39 13.13
CA TYR A 266 -17.80 15.29 14.28
C TYR A 266 -18.01 16.75 13.90
N LEU A 267 -17.42 17.21 12.80
CA LEU A 267 -17.62 18.55 12.28
C LEU A 267 -19.05 18.76 11.77
N GLU A 268 -19.65 17.73 11.15
CA GLU A 268 -21.04 17.75 10.67
C GLU A 268 -22.02 18.01 11.83
N ARG A 269 -21.83 17.31 12.95
CA ARG A 269 -22.62 17.53 14.18
C ARG A 269 -22.50 18.95 14.76
N ARG A 270 -21.47 19.70 14.34
CA ARG A 270 -21.24 21.09 14.74
C ARG A 270 -21.60 22.09 13.64
N GLY A 271 -22.15 21.65 12.51
CA GLY A 271 -22.43 22.50 11.35
C GLY A 271 -21.16 23.09 10.69
N ALA A 272 -20.02 22.43 10.86
CA ALA A 272 -18.70 22.92 10.43
C ALA A 272 -17.98 21.97 9.44
N ALA A 273 -18.68 20.94 8.95
CA ALA A 273 -18.11 20.05 7.95
C ALA A 273 -17.82 20.78 6.64
N ARG A 274 -16.76 20.35 5.97
CA ARG A 274 -16.39 20.82 4.64
C ARG A 274 -16.06 19.63 3.76
N ASP A 275 -16.16 19.81 2.45
CA ASP A 275 -15.58 18.88 1.51
C ASP A 275 -14.06 19.04 1.50
N TRP A 276 -13.35 17.95 1.77
CA TRP A 276 -11.89 17.90 1.79
C TRP A 276 -11.29 18.27 0.44
N ASN A 277 -11.97 17.96 -0.67
CA ASN A 277 -11.50 18.25 -2.02
C ASN A 277 -11.57 19.75 -2.39
N THR A 278 -12.29 20.55 -1.59
CA THR A 278 -12.45 21.99 -1.81
C THR A 278 -11.58 22.85 -0.91
N LEU A 279 -10.76 22.24 -0.05
CA LEU A 279 -9.91 22.98 0.87
C LEU A 279 -8.84 23.77 0.11
N PRO A 280 -8.57 25.03 0.50
CA PRO A 280 -7.48 25.81 -0.06
C PRO A 280 -6.13 25.17 0.27
N LEU A 281 -5.19 25.22 -0.67
CA LEU A 281 -3.82 24.72 -0.47
C LEU A 281 -2.87 25.81 0.02
N ASP A 282 -3.34 27.03 0.27
CA ASP A 282 -2.57 28.20 0.68
C ASP A 282 -2.92 28.69 2.10
N ASP A 283 -3.48 27.81 2.95
CA ASP A 283 -3.82 28.15 4.34
C ASP A 283 -2.57 28.36 5.22
N ALA A 284 -2.29 29.62 5.54
CA ALA A 284 -1.11 30.01 6.32
C ALA A 284 -1.01 29.31 7.68
N ARG A 285 -2.15 29.10 8.37
CA ARG A 285 -2.17 28.48 9.70
C ARG A 285 -1.78 27.00 9.66
N THR A 286 -2.14 26.30 8.59
CA THR A 286 -1.72 24.91 8.33
C THR A 286 -0.21 24.83 8.18
N TYR A 287 0.39 25.73 7.41
CA TYR A 287 1.84 25.77 7.22
C TYR A 287 2.61 26.24 8.46
N GLU A 288 2.05 27.17 9.25
CA GLU A 288 2.63 27.56 10.54
C GLU A 288 2.73 26.37 11.51
N LEU A 289 1.67 25.55 11.59
CA LEU A 289 1.68 24.32 12.38
C LEU A 289 2.77 23.35 11.89
N MET A 290 2.88 23.14 10.58
CA MET A 290 3.92 22.28 10.00
C MET A 290 5.33 22.81 10.26
N ALA A 291 5.56 24.10 10.03
CA ALA A 291 6.84 24.78 10.27
C ALA A 291 7.26 24.77 11.75
N SER A 292 6.31 24.70 12.68
CA SER A 292 6.60 24.54 14.12
C SER A 292 7.05 23.10 14.50
N GLY A 293 6.85 22.13 13.60
CA GLY A 293 7.10 20.70 13.85
C GLY A 293 6.09 20.04 14.78
N GLN A 294 4.94 20.68 15.06
CA GLN A 294 3.84 20.12 15.85
C GLN A 294 2.96 19.18 15.02
N THR A 295 3.58 18.24 14.30
CA THR A 295 2.92 17.35 13.32
C THR A 295 2.64 15.95 13.88
N VAL A 296 2.51 15.80 15.20
CA VAL A 296 2.03 14.55 15.80
C VAL A 296 0.58 14.31 15.35
N GLY A 297 0.32 13.16 14.72
CA GLY A 297 -1.00 12.86 14.14
C GLY A 297 -1.21 13.42 12.72
N VAL A 298 -0.20 14.04 12.11
CA VAL A 298 -0.25 14.50 10.70
C VAL A 298 0.38 13.44 9.82
N PHE A 299 -0.43 12.85 8.94
CA PHE A 299 -0.03 11.76 8.05
C PHE A 299 1.30 12.05 7.32
N GLN A 300 2.17 11.03 7.26
CA GLN A 300 3.55 11.07 6.71
C GLN A 300 4.57 11.97 7.45
N LEU A 301 4.13 12.88 8.31
CA LEU A 301 4.97 13.92 8.91
C LEU A 301 5.26 13.73 10.41
N GLU A 302 5.01 12.53 10.95
CA GLU A 302 5.04 12.30 12.40
C GLU A 302 6.42 11.92 12.96
N SER A 303 7.34 11.40 12.15
CA SER A 303 8.61 10.87 12.66
C SER A 303 9.49 11.97 13.24
N GLN A 304 10.27 11.66 14.29
CA GLN A 304 11.10 12.67 14.96
C GLN A 304 12.00 13.44 13.98
N GLY A 305 12.71 12.72 13.11
CA GLY A 305 13.60 13.36 12.16
C GLY A 305 12.85 14.16 11.08
N MET A 306 11.64 13.73 10.65
CA MET A 306 10.81 14.53 9.75
C MET A 306 10.37 15.84 10.42
N ARG A 307 9.96 15.80 11.69
CA ARG A 307 9.61 16.99 12.49
C ARG A 307 10.78 17.95 12.65
N ASP A 308 11.98 17.43 12.84
CA ASP A 308 13.19 18.25 12.93
C ASP A 308 13.52 18.92 11.59
N THR A 309 13.33 18.22 10.47
CA THR A 309 13.52 18.79 9.13
C THR A 309 12.47 19.85 8.81
N LEU A 310 11.20 19.63 9.15
CA LEU A 310 10.13 20.63 9.00
C LEU A 310 10.45 21.94 9.73
N ARG A 311 10.98 21.86 10.96
CA ARG A 311 11.39 23.05 11.73
C ARG A 311 12.54 23.83 11.07
N LYS A 312 13.45 23.14 10.40
CA LYS A 312 14.60 23.76 9.72
C LYS A 312 14.19 24.39 8.39
N MET A 313 13.42 23.65 7.59
CA MET A 313 12.99 24.07 6.25
C MET A 313 11.87 25.12 6.30
N ARG A 314 11.06 25.11 7.35
CA ARG A 314 9.87 25.97 7.52
C ARG A 314 8.96 25.95 6.30
N CYS A 315 8.59 24.75 5.84
CA CYS A 315 7.80 24.55 4.63
C CYS A 315 6.51 25.40 4.64
N GLY A 316 6.32 26.21 3.60
CA GLY A 316 5.23 27.17 3.44
C GLY A 316 4.26 26.86 2.30
N SER A 317 4.47 25.77 1.56
CA SER A 317 3.62 25.35 0.44
C SER A 317 3.49 23.84 0.33
N ILE A 318 2.49 23.37 -0.43
CA ILE A 318 2.27 21.94 -0.69
C ILE A 318 3.40 21.36 -1.54
N GLU A 319 3.99 22.16 -2.44
CA GLU A 319 5.13 21.78 -3.26
C GLU A 319 6.37 21.52 -2.39
N GLU A 320 6.62 22.37 -1.39
CA GLU A 320 7.74 22.18 -0.46
C GLU A 320 7.56 20.93 0.42
N ILE A 321 6.33 20.63 0.86
CA ILE A 321 6.03 19.39 1.59
C ILE A 321 6.24 18.16 0.69
N THR A 322 5.78 18.24 -0.55
CA THR A 322 5.95 17.16 -1.55
C THR A 322 7.43 16.89 -1.82
N ALA A 323 8.23 17.95 -1.96
CA ALA A 323 9.68 17.86 -2.12
C ALA A 323 10.33 17.25 -0.86
N LEU A 324 9.96 17.72 0.33
CA LEU A 324 10.47 17.22 1.60
C LEU A 324 10.23 15.71 1.76
N ILE A 325 9.01 15.24 1.53
CA ILE A 325 8.66 13.80 1.63
C ILE A 325 9.44 12.98 0.59
N SER A 326 9.71 13.55 -0.58
CA SER A 326 10.48 12.88 -1.63
C SER A 326 11.96 12.76 -1.29
N LEU A 327 12.54 13.78 -0.65
CA LEU A 327 13.95 13.85 -0.26
C LEU A 327 14.24 13.13 1.07
N TYR A 328 13.26 13.03 1.96
CA TYR A 328 13.41 12.37 3.26
C TYR A 328 13.36 10.83 3.13
N ARG A 329 14.32 10.28 2.39
CA ARG A 329 14.54 8.84 2.22
C ARG A 329 16.01 8.52 2.54
N PRO A 330 16.33 7.28 2.94
CA PRO A 330 17.69 6.92 3.36
C PRO A 330 18.80 7.28 2.35
N GLY A 331 18.52 7.23 1.04
CA GLY A 331 19.50 7.60 0.02
C GLY A 331 19.76 9.13 -0.09
N PRO A 332 18.75 9.95 -0.43
CA PRO A 332 18.96 11.40 -0.63
C PRO A 332 19.37 12.17 0.62
N MET A 333 19.19 11.62 1.83
CA MET A 333 19.65 12.24 3.08
C MET A 333 21.17 12.09 3.33
N GLU A 334 21.86 11.21 2.59
CA GLU A 334 23.30 11.00 2.69
C GLU A 334 24.12 11.84 1.69
N MET A 335 23.46 12.58 0.79
CA MET A 335 24.08 13.55 -0.13
C MET A 335 24.13 14.96 0.46
#